data_AF-A0A2V9NKU8-F1
#
_entry.id   AF-A0A2V9NKU8-F1
#
_cell.length_a   1.000
_cell.length_b   1.000
_cell.length_c   1.000
_cell.angle_alpha   90.00
_cell.angle_beta   90.00
_cell.angle_gamma   90.00
#
_symmetry.space_group_name_H-M   'P 1'
#
loop_
_entity.id
_entity.type
_entity.pdbx_description
1 polymer ?
#
loop_
_entity_poly.entity_id
_entity_poly.type
_entity_poly.pdbx_seq_one_letter_code
_entity_poly.pdbx_strand_id
1 'polypeptide(L)' 'MFQALLDAFGPQHWWPARTPLEVIIGSILVQNTAWANAEKALHRLRSARALSLRAMRSLPLSELEQLIRPAGFFRQ' A
#
# COMPACT_ATOMS: atom_id res chain seq x y z
N MET A 1 30.32 -1.83 -4.26
CA MET A 1 29.02 -1.39 -4.80
C MET A 1 28.00 -1.16 -3.68
N PHE A 2 27.60 -2.20 -2.92
CA PHE A 2 26.62 -2.06 -1.83
C PHE A 2 27.00 -1.01 -0.76
N GLN A 3 28.23 -1.09 -0.23
CA GLN A 3 28.68 -0.19 0.83
C GLN A 3 28.69 1.29 0.41
N ALA A 4 29.16 1.58 -0.81
CA ALA A 4 29.20 2.96 -1.34
C ALA A 4 27.81 3.60 -1.45
N LEU A 5 26.78 2.80 -1.80
CA LEU A 5 25.40 3.28 -1.84
C LEU A 5 24.82 3.45 -0.43
N LEU A 6 25.14 2.53 0.48
CA LEU A 6 24.71 2.63 1.87
C LEU A 6 25.31 3.86 2.56
N ASP A 7 26.59 4.17 2.31
CA ASP A 7 27.27 5.32 2.91
C ASP A 7 26.73 6.66 2.33
N ALA A 8 26.37 6.69 1.05
CA ALA A 8 25.87 7.89 0.39
C ALA A 8 24.41 8.22 0.75
N PHE A 9 23.56 7.20 0.91
CA PHE A 9 22.12 7.39 1.06
C PHE A 9 21.59 6.99 2.45
N GLY A 10 22.25 6.07 3.15
CA GLY A 10 21.77 5.50 4.41
C GLY A 10 20.55 4.59 4.25
N PRO A 11 19.98 4.09 5.36
CA PRO A 11 18.75 3.30 5.33
C PRO A 11 17.59 4.10 4.74
N GLN A 12 17.13 3.70 3.56
CA GLN A 12 16.13 4.49 2.82
C GLN A 12 14.71 4.36 3.36
N HIS A 13 14.39 3.28 4.09
CA HIS A 13 13.01 2.96 4.49
C HIS A 13 12.00 3.16 3.34
N TRP A 14 12.44 2.81 2.12
CA TRP A 14 11.80 3.19 0.86
C TRP A 14 10.35 2.70 0.72
N TRP A 15 9.95 1.77 1.59
CA TRP A 15 8.59 1.27 1.69
C TRP A 15 8.04 1.42 3.12
N PRO A 16 7.07 2.32 3.37
CA PRO A 16 6.53 2.65 4.69
C PRO A 16 5.45 1.65 5.15
N ALA A 17 5.76 0.35 5.07
CA ALA A 17 4.90 -0.71 5.60
C ALA A 17 5.33 -1.12 7.01
N ARG A 18 4.35 -1.37 7.87
CA ARG A 18 4.59 -1.87 9.23
C ARG A 18 4.56 -3.39 9.31
N THR A 19 3.97 -4.05 8.32
CA THR A 19 3.77 -5.49 8.28
C THR A 19 4.04 -6.05 6.89
N PRO A 20 4.39 -7.35 6.76
CA PRO A 20 4.52 -8.00 5.46
C PRO A 20 3.24 -7.91 4.62
N LEU A 21 2.06 -7.94 5.26
CA LEU A 21 0.79 -7.80 4.55
C LEU A 21 0.63 -6.40 3.93
N GLU A 22 1.06 -5.34 4.62
CA GLU A 22 1.09 -3.99 4.06
C GLU A 22 2.04 -3.88 2.86
N VAL A 23 3.17 -4.62 2.87
CA VAL A 23 4.07 -4.72 1.70
C VAL A 23 3.35 -5.36 0.53
N ILE A 24 2.69 -6.50 0.74
CA ILE A 24 1.95 -7.22 -0.30
C ILE A 24 0.84 -6.34 -0.88
N ILE A 25 -0.01 -5.74 -0.03
CA ILE A 25 -1.12 -4.89 -0.47
C ILE A 25 -0.58 -3.69 -1.27
N GLY A 26 0.42 -2.98 -0.75
CA GLY A 26 0.99 -1.85 -1.47
C GLY A 26 1.63 -2.25 -2.81
N SER A 27 2.23 -3.45 -2.89
CA SER A 27 2.84 -3.97 -4.12
C SER A 27 1.81 -4.29 -5.19
N ILE A 28 0.57 -4.58 -4.80
CA ILE A 28 -0.56 -4.73 -5.73
C ILE A 28 -1.06 -3.35 -6.15
N LEU A 29 -1.24 -2.43 -5.20
CA LEU A 29 -1.76 -1.08 -5.47
C LEU A 29 -0.84 -0.27 -6.41
N VAL A 30 0.48 -0.41 -6.29
CA VAL A 30 1.43 0.33 -7.14
C VAL A 30 1.46 -0.13 -8.60
N GLN A 31 0.99 -1.34 -8.92
CA GLN A 31 0.99 -1.86 -10.30
C GLN A 31 0.13 -1.02 -11.25
N ASN A 32 -0.86 -0.29 -10.73
CA ASN A 32 -1.86 0.43 -11.53
C ASN A 32 -1.89 1.95 -11.28
N THR A 33 -0.89 2.51 -10.57
CA THR A 33 -0.86 3.94 -10.24
C THR A 33 0.51 4.46 -9.82
N ALA A 34 0.65 5.78 -9.66
CA ALA A 34 1.83 6.38 -9.05
C ALA A 34 1.94 6.00 -7.56
N TRP A 35 3.17 5.92 -7.03
CA TRP A 35 3.44 5.62 -5.62
C TRP A 35 2.61 6.50 -4.65
N ALA A 36 2.55 7.81 -4.91
CA ALA A 36 1.80 8.76 -4.08
C ALA A 36 0.29 8.42 -3.97
N ASN A 37 -0.27 7.71 -4.95
CA ASN A 37 -1.66 7.28 -4.95
C ASN A 37 -1.83 5.93 -4.23
N ALA A 38 -0.90 5.00 -4.42
CA ALA A 38 -0.85 3.75 -3.68
C ALA A 38 -0.69 4.01 -2.16
N GLU A 39 0.16 4.98 -1.80
CA GLU A 39 0.35 5.43 -0.42
C GLU A 39 -0.93 6.01 0.18
N LYS A 40 -1.67 6.84 -0.57
CA LYS A 40 -2.99 7.36 -0.14
C LYS A 40 -4.00 6.23 0.10
N ALA A 41 -4.06 5.23 -0.78
CA ALA A 41 -4.93 4.07 -0.62
C ALA A 41 -4.53 3.22 0.60
N LEU A 42 -3.23 2.97 0.80
CA LEU A 42 -2.72 2.24 1.97
C LEU A 42 -3.04 2.98 3.27
N HIS A 43 -2.92 4.31 3.28
CA HIS A 43 -3.31 5.15 4.40
C HIS A 43 -4.82 5.05 4.70
N ARG A 44 -5.68 5.09 3.66
CA ARG A 44 -7.14 4.91 3.83
C ARG A 44 -7.49 3.55 4.42
N LEU A 45 -6.90 2.47 3.90
CA LEU A 45 -7.07 1.12 4.44
C LEU A 45 -6.62 1.04 5.91
N ARG A 46 -5.50 1.70 6.25
CA ARG A 46 -5.00 1.76 7.63
C ARG A 46 -5.99 2.47 8.56
N SER A 47 -6.47 3.64 8.17
CA SER A 47 -7.44 4.43 8.95
C SER A 47 -8.76 3.69 9.14
N ALA A 48 -9.19 2.91 8.14
CA ALA A 48 -10.37 2.05 8.21
C ALA A 48 -10.14 0.74 8.96
N ARG A 49 -8.93 0.49 9.51
CA ARG A 49 -8.53 -0.79 10.14
C ARG A 49 -8.72 -2.00 9.20
N ALA A 50 -8.58 -1.75 7.90
CA ALA A 50 -8.79 -2.72 6.83
C ALA A 50 -7.49 -3.43 6.37
N LEU A 51 -6.35 -3.22 7.03
CA LEU A 51 -5.08 -3.88 6.68
C LEU A 51 -4.96 -5.29 7.28
N SER A 52 -6.01 -6.10 7.15
CA SER A 52 -5.98 -7.53 7.46
C SER A 52 -6.88 -8.29 6.48
N LEU A 53 -6.52 -9.53 6.16
CA LEU A 53 -7.33 -10.37 5.26
C LEU A 53 -8.76 -10.54 5.76
N ARG A 54 -8.93 -10.69 7.08
CA ARG A 54 -10.25 -10.80 7.71
C ARG A 54 -11.05 -9.52 7.55
N ALA A 55 -10.47 -8.36 7.85
CA ALA A 55 -11.17 -7.08 7.72
C ALA A 55 -11.58 -6.81 6.27
N MET A 56 -10.66 -6.97 5.31
CA MET A 56 -10.97 -6.77 3.89
C MET A 56 -12.09 -7.68 3.39
N ARG A 57 -12.10 -8.96 3.81
CA ARG A 57 -13.14 -9.92 3.42
C ARG A 57 -14.50 -9.64 4.07
N SER A 58 -14.52 -8.93 5.19
CA SER A 58 -15.75 -8.52 5.88
C SER A 58 -16.31 -7.19 5.38
N LEU A 59 -15.53 -6.40 4.62
CA LEU A 59 -16.00 -5.15 4.05
C LEU A 59 -16.92 -5.41 2.85
N PRO A 60 -18.00 -4.62 2.68
CA PRO A 60 -18.70 -4.54 1.41
C PRO A 60 -17.72 -4.17 0.30
N LEU A 61 -17.88 -4.79 -0.87
CA LEU A 61 -17.01 -4.52 -2.02
C LEU A 61 -16.96 -3.01 -2.34
N SER A 62 -18.10 -2.33 -2.31
CA SER A 62 -18.20 -0.88 -2.54
C SER A 62 -17.38 -0.03 -1.55
N GLU A 63 -17.26 -0.47 -0.30
CA GLU A 63 -16.46 0.23 0.70
C GLU A 63 -14.96 0.01 0.43
N LEU A 64 -14.57 -1.22 0.12
CA LEU A 64 -13.20 -1.54 -0.28
C LEU A 64 -12.79 -0.74 -1.53
N GLU A 65 -13.66 -0.67 -2.54
CA GLU A 65 -13.47 0.13 -3.76
C GLU A 65 -13.22 1.61 -3.43
N GLN A 66 -13.98 2.19 -2.50
CA GLN A 66 -13.78 3.59 -2.08
C GLN A 66 -12.45 3.82 -1.37
N LEU A 67 -12.00 2.85 -0.56
CA LEU A 67 -10.73 2.92 0.15
C LEU A 67 -9.55 2.87 -0.83
N ILE A 68 -9.62 2.02 -1.86
CA ILE A 68 -8.55 1.86 -2.85
C ILE A 68 -8.64 2.81 -4.05
N ARG A 69 -9.73 3.57 -4.19
CA ARG A 69 -9.97 4.51 -5.31
C ARG A 69 -8.78 5.40 -5.70
N PRO A 70 -7.94 5.91 -4.79
CA PRO A 70 -6.76 6.69 -5.19
C PRO A 70 -5.78 5.90 -6.06
N ALA A 71 -5.65 4.58 -5.82
CA ALA A 71 -4.71 3.69 -6.49
C ALA A 71 -5.17 3.20 -7.89
N GLY A 72 -6.26 3.75 -8.44
CA GLY A 72 -6.74 3.40 -9.78
C GLY A 72 -7.59 2.11 -9.82
N PHE A 73 -8.13 1.84 -11.02
CA PHE A 73 -9.01 0.73 -11.43
C PHE A 73 -9.55 -0.19 -10.31
N PHE A 74 -10.73 0.15 -9.80
CA PHE A 74 -11.49 -0.68 -8.86
C PHE A 74 -12.33 -1.79 -9.56
N ARG A 75 -12.12 -2.05 -10.86
CA ARG A 75 -12.98 -2.90 -11.72
C ARG A 75 -12.24 -3.73 -12.81
N GLN A 76 -11.04 -4.24 -12.57
CA GLN A 76 -10.42 -5.23 -13.47
C GLN A 76 -10.47 -6.62 -12.85
#